data_AF-A0A075HQK0-F1
#
_entry.id   AF-A0A075HQK0-F1
#
_cell.length_a   1.000
_cell.length_b   1.000
_cell.length_c   1.000
_cell.angle_alpha   90.00
_cell.angle_beta   90.00
_cell.angle_gamma   90.00
#
_symmetry.space_group_name_H-M   'P 1'
#
loop_
_entity.id
_entity.type
_entity.pdbx_description
1 polymer ?
#
loop_
_entity_poly.entity_id
_entity_poly.type
_entity_poly.pdbx_seq_one_letter_code
_entity_poly.pdbx_strand_id
1 'polypeptide(L)'
;MYPHSHFLFPFFIGELLVNLGIFTHEQAILTGFLGMLVDIDHYFYYAIKHKTFSLKNAWNAAVSGTEAKERTFIHHKKGFIIMTIFLTFLMLINFSLYAMLAIGYYTHIFLDWGKLNFLNWRKTFKFSEEGFTFQLSAFELTFDIVLIALLLYTML
;
A
#
# COMPACT_ATOMS: atom_id res chain seq x y z
N MET A 1 -8.45 1.82 -1.93
CA MET A 1 -7.05 2.22 -2.09
C MET A 1 -6.79 3.47 -1.27
N TYR A 2 -5.94 3.36 -0.26
CA TYR A 2 -5.49 4.49 0.56
C TYR A 2 -4.00 4.69 0.28
N PRO A 3 -3.64 5.39 -0.81
CA PRO A 3 -2.28 5.39 -1.34
C PRO A 3 -1.25 5.90 -0.33
N HIS A 4 -1.66 6.85 0.53
CA HIS A 4 -0.79 7.47 1.52
C HIS A 4 -0.33 6.47 2.57
N SER A 5 -1.26 5.79 3.26
CA SER A 5 -0.89 4.79 4.28
C SER A 5 -0.08 3.63 3.69
N HIS A 6 -0.41 3.20 2.46
CA HIS A 6 0.30 2.14 1.75
C HIS A 6 1.69 2.56 1.24
N PHE A 7 1.99 3.85 1.19
CA PHE A 7 3.34 4.38 0.96
C PHE A 7 4.08 4.61 2.28
N LEU A 8 3.45 5.35 3.19
CA LEU A 8 4.06 5.84 4.44
C LEU A 8 4.46 4.71 5.37
N PHE A 9 3.64 3.66 5.50
CA PHE A 9 3.92 2.58 6.43
C PHE A 9 5.13 1.71 5.99
N PRO A 10 5.21 1.20 4.75
CA PRO A 10 6.41 0.53 4.28
C PRO A 10 7.64 1.45 4.24
N PHE A 11 7.47 2.73 3.92
CA PHE A 11 8.56 3.70 3.99
C PHE A 11 9.11 3.84 5.42
N PHE A 12 8.23 3.97 6.41
CA PHE A 12 8.62 4.02 7.82
C PHE A 12 9.39 2.77 8.26
N ILE A 13 8.94 1.57 7.90
CA ILE A 13 9.71 0.34 8.18
C ILE A 13 11.06 0.37 7.46
N GLY A 14 11.11 0.85 6.23
CA GLY A 14 12.35 1.06 5.49
C GLY A 14 13.33 1.97 6.24
N GLU A 15 12.88 3.11 6.77
CA GLU A 15 13.71 4.03 7.56
C GLU A 15 14.19 3.43 8.88
N LEU A 16 13.37 2.59 9.54
CA LEU A 16 13.86 1.82 10.68
C LEU A 16 15.02 0.90 10.30
N LEU A 17 15.02 0.33 9.09
CA LEU A 17 16.13 -0.49 8.58
C LEU A 17 17.35 0.34 8.17
N VAL A 18 17.17 1.60 7.79
CA VAL A 18 18.29 2.53 7.57
C VAL A 18 19.04 2.75 8.88
N ASN A 19 18.32 3.01 9.97
CA ASN A 19 18.91 3.17 11.30
C ASN A 19 19.64 1.92 11.83
N LEU A 20 19.32 0.74 11.27
CA LEU A 20 20.02 -0.52 11.57
C LEU A 20 21.19 -0.81 10.59
N GLY A 21 21.46 0.07 9.64
CA GLY A 21 22.50 -0.09 8.63
C GLY A 21 22.19 -1.16 7.57
N ILE A 22 20.93 -1.57 7.43
CA ILE A 22 20.49 -2.60 6.49
C ILE A 22 20.12 -1.97 5.15
N PHE A 23 19.47 -0.79 5.18
CA PHE A 23 19.03 -0.05 3.99
C PHE A 23 19.77 1.29 3.84
N THR A 24 19.77 1.83 2.63
CA THR A 24 19.98 3.26 2.37
C THR A 24 18.65 4.01 2.36
N HIS A 25 18.66 5.34 2.51
CA HIS A 25 17.42 6.14 2.42
C HIS A 25 16.71 5.96 1.07
N GLU A 26 17.46 5.81 -0.03
CA GLU A 26 16.88 5.54 -1.34
C GLU A 26 16.12 4.20 -1.35
N GLN A 27 16.67 3.17 -0.71
CA GLN A 27 15.99 1.88 -0.56
C GLN A 27 14.74 1.97 0.31
N ALA A 28 14.76 2.78 1.37
CA ALA A 28 13.58 3.04 2.20
C ALA A 28 12.47 3.73 1.39
N ILE A 29 12.79 4.77 0.64
CA ILE A 29 11.83 5.49 -0.23
C ILE A 29 11.26 4.54 -1.29
N LEU A 30 12.11 3.74 -1.94
CA LEU A 30 11.68 2.75 -2.93
C LEU A 30 10.74 1.72 -2.32
N THR A 31 11.00 1.29 -1.08
CA THR A 31 10.11 0.37 -0.34
C THR A 31 8.72 0.96 -0.16
N GLY A 32 8.63 2.26 0.14
CA GLY A 32 7.36 3.00 0.18
C GLY A 32 6.60 2.93 -1.14
N PHE A 33 7.26 3.23 -2.27
CA PHE A 33 6.65 3.13 -3.59
C PHE A 33 6.21 1.71 -3.94
N LEU A 34 7.01 0.71 -3.59
CA LEU A 34 6.67 -0.70 -3.81
C LEU A 34 5.41 -1.11 -3.07
N GLY A 35 5.21 -0.64 -1.84
CA GLY A 35 3.98 -0.88 -1.07
C GLY A 35 2.73 -0.32 -1.72
N MET A 36 2.81 0.88 -2.30
CA MET A 36 1.72 1.46 -3.10
C MET A 36 1.48 0.70 -4.41
N LEU A 37 2.55 0.23 -5.06
CA LEU A 37 2.47 -0.47 -6.35
C LEU A 37 1.86 -1.87 -6.26
N VAL A 38 1.77 -2.48 -5.07
CA VAL A 38 1.05 -3.75 -4.89
C VAL A 38 -0.38 -3.66 -5.46
N ASP A 39 -1.04 -2.52 -5.27
CA ASP A 39 -2.41 -2.24 -5.71
C ASP A 39 -2.56 -2.00 -7.23
N ILE A 40 -1.47 -1.98 -7.99
CA ILE A 40 -1.54 -1.74 -9.44
C ILE A 40 -2.35 -2.83 -10.16
N ASP A 41 -2.46 -4.00 -9.55
CA ASP A 41 -3.25 -5.10 -10.06
C ASP A 41 -4.76 -4.79 -10.12
N HIS A 42 -5.29 -3.94 -9.23
CA HIS A 42 -6.65 -3.43 -9.31
C HIS A 42 -6.85 -2.54 -10.55
N TYR A 43 -5.85 -1.74 -10.92
CA TYR A 43 -5.90 -0.96 -12.15
C TYR A 43 -5.92 -1.87 -13.38
N PHE A 44 -5.05 -2.88 -13.44
CA PHE A 44 -5.04 -3.85 -14.55
C PHE A 44 -6.34 -4.64 -14.62
N TYR A 45 -6.86 -5.08 -13.47
CA TYR A 45 -8.15 -5.75 -13.39
C TYR A 45 -9.27 -4.88 -13.98
N TYR A 46 -9.35 -3.62 -13.56
CA TYR A 46 -10.30 -2.65 -14.09
C TYR A 46 -10.14 -2.49 -15.61
N ALA A 47 -8.91 -2.31 -16.08
CA ALA A 47 -8.63 -2.05 -17.48
C ALA A 47 -9.03 -3.23 -18.38
N ILE A 48 -8.79 -4.47 -17.92
CA ILE A 48 -9.18 -5.69 -18.62
C ILE A 48 -10.71 -5.84 -18.63
N LYS A 49 -11.37 -5.65 -17.48
CA LYS A 49 -12.82 -5.82 -17.32
C LYS A 49 -13.62 -4.82 -18.15
N HIS A 50 -13.23 -3.54 -18.08
CA HIS A 50 -13.95 -2.42 -18.70
C HIS A 50 -13.39 -2.03 -20.07
N LYS A 51 -12.33 -2.69 -20.54
CA LYS A 51 -11.65 -2.41 -21.82
C LYS A 51 -11.24 -0.94 -21.98
N THR A 52 -10.79 -0.31 -20.89
CA THR A 52 -10.35 1.08 -20.87
C THR A 52 -9.12 1.26 -19.98
N PHE A 53 -8.14 2.02 -20.44
CA PHE A 53 -6.93 2.36 -19.68
C PHE A 53 -7.06 3.69 -18.92
N SER A 54 -8.29 4.12 -18.62
CA SER A 54 -8.54 5.36 -17.89
C SER A 54 -8.22 5.17 -16.40
N LEU A 55 -7.05 5.66 -15.98
CA LEU A 55 -6.65 5.68 -14.57
C LEU A 55 -7.68 6.40 -13.68
N LYS A 56 -8.22 7.52 -14.17
CA LYS A 56 -9.25 8.31 -13.48
C LYS A 56 -10.52 7.49 -13.21
N ASN A 57 -10.99 6.72 -14.19
CA ASN A 57 -12.19 5.91 -14.03
C ASN A 57 -11.93 4.71 -13.10
N ALA A 58 -10.76 4.06 -13.23
CA ALA A 58 -10.34 2.98 -12.35
C ALA A 58 -10.28 3.44 -10.89
N TRP A 59 -9.67 4.60 -10.65
CA TRP A 59 -9.57 5.24 -9.34
C TRP A 59 -10.95 5.52 -8.73
N ASN A 60 -11.82 6.19 -9.47
CA ASN A 60 -13.16 6.55 -8.99
C ASN A 60 -14.02 5.31 -8.71
N ALA A 61 -13.88 4.25 -9.52
CA ALA A 61 -14.54 2.98 -9.30
C ALA A 61 -14.05 2.26 -8.02
N ALA A 62 -12.73 2.31 -7.76
CA ALA A 62 -12.15 1.78 -6.53
C ALA A 62 -12.63 2.55 -5.29
N VAL A 63 -12.61 3.88 -5.33
CA VAL A 63 -13.03 4.72 -4.18
C VAL A 63 -14.53 4.63 -3.90
N SER A 64 -15.37 4.55 -4.93
CA SER A 64 -16.83 4.42 -4.76
C SER A 64 -17.26 3.05 -4.19
N GLY A 65 -16.36 2.07 -4.14
CA GLY A 65 -16.65 0.73 -3.61
C GLY A 65 -17.50 -0.13 -4.55
N THR A 66 -17.73 0.32 -5.78
CA THR A 66 -18.45 -0.44 -6.82
C THR A 66 -17.61 -1.62 -7.32
N GLU A 67 -16.29 -1.44 -7.44
CA GLU A 67 -15.36 -2.47 -7.89
C GLU A 67 -14.40 -2.93 -6.77
N ALA A 68 -14.17 -2.13 -5.73
CA ALA A 68 -13.24 -2.47 -4.63
C ALA A 68 -13.67 -3.62 -3.72
N LYS A 69 -14.84 -4.24 -3.95
CA LYS A 69 -15.23 -5.47 -3.26
C LYS A 69 -14.60 -6.72 -3.90
N GLU A 70 -14.15 -6.62 -5.14
CA GLU A 70 -13.51 -7.71 -5.86
C GLU A 70 -12.02 -7.67 -5.55
N ARG A 71 -11.64 -8.34 -4.45
CA ARG A 71 -10.24 -8.62 -4.16
C ARG A 71 -9.60 -9.30 -5.38
N THR A 72 -8.48 -8.77 -5.83
CA THR A 72 -7.69 -9.35 -6.92
C THR A 72 -6.92 -10.57 -6.44
N PHE A 73 -6.29 -11.29 -7.37
CA PHE A 73 -5.62 -12.56 -7.10
C PHE A 73 -4.63 -12.51 -5.92
N ILE A 74 -3.81 -11.46 -5.84
CA ILE A 74 -2.75 -11.32 -4.82
C ILE A 74 -3.30 -11.07 -3.41
N HIS A 75 -4.56 -10.66 -3.30
CA HIS A 75 -5.29 -10.42 -2.04
C HIS A 75 -6.05 -11.66 -1.55
N HIS A 76 -6.07 -12.74 -2.34
CA HIS A 76 -6.62 -14.03 -1.95
C HIS A 76 -5.55 -14.96 -1.37
N LYS A 77 -5.97 -15.93 -0.54
CA LYS A 77 -5.07 -16.92 0.09
C LYS A 77 -4.13 -17.60 -0.90
N LYS A 78 -4.61 -17.94 -2.11
CA LYS A 78 -3.78 -18.58 -3.15
C LYS A 78 -2.70 -17.62 -3.68
N GLY A 79 -3.06 -16.39 -4.02
CA GLY A 79 -2.08 -15.39 -4.46
C GLY A 79 -1.08 -15.05 -3.35
N PHE A 80 -1.54 -14.92 -2.10
CA PHE A 80 -0.68 -14.73 -0.94
C PHE A 80 0.39 -15.82 -0.79
N ILE A 81 -0.02 -17.09 -0.91
CA ILE A 81 0.92 -18.23 -0.85
C ILE A 81 1.93 -18.16 -2.00
N ILE A 82 1.48 -17.91 -3.23
CA ILE A 82 2.37 -17.82 -4.39
C ILE A 82 3.37 -16.67 -4.24
N MET A 83 2.90 -15.49 -3.83
CA MET A 83 3.77 -14.33 -3.57
C MET A 83 4.78 -14.62 -2.45
N THR A 84 4.35 -15.29 -1.38
CA THR A 84 5.25 -15.71 -0.29
C THR A 84 6.35 -16.63 -0.77
N ILE A 85 6.01 -17.64 -1.60
CA ILE A 85 6.99 -18.57 -2.19
C ILE A 85 7.96 -17.82 -3.12
N PHE A 86 7.43 -16.94 -3.98
CA PHE A 86 8.25 -16.12 -4.86
C PHE A 86 9.24 -15.26 -4.08
N LEU A 87 8.77 -14.54 -3.04
CA LEU A 87 9.64 -13.73 -2.18
C LEU A 87 10.67 -14.58 -1.44
N THR A 88 10.30 -15.78 -0.98
CA THR A 88 11.23 -16.72 -0.33
C THR A 88 12.35 -17.14 -1.27
N PHE A 89 12.05 -17.41 -2.55
CA PHE A 89 13.08 -17.72 -3.54
C PHE A 89 13.95 -16.50 -3.84
N LEU A 90 13.33 -15.32 -3.94
CA LEU A 90 14.04 -14.07 -4.18
C LEU A 90 15.05 -13.73 -3.08
N MET A 91 14.73 -14.08 -1.83
CA MET A 91 15.64 -13.92 -0.68
C MET A 91 16.98 -14.63 -0.91
N LEU A 92 16.98 -15.78 -1.59
CA LEU A 92 18.19 -16.56 -1.89
C LEU A 92 19.06 -15.93 -2.99
N ILE A 93 18.47 -15.06 -3.82
CA ILE A 93 19.15 -14.43 -4.96
C ILE A 93 19.65 -13.04 -4.58
N ASN A 94 18.78 -12.23 -3.98
CA ASN A 94 19.09 -10.84 -3.64
C ASN A 94 18.29 -10.44 -2.40
N PHE A 95 18.98 -10.40 -1.26
CA PHE A 95 18.35 -10.10 0.02
C PHE A 95 17.77 -8.68 0.07
N SER A 96 18.44 -7.67 -0.48
CA SER A 96 17.96 -6.29 -0.47
C SER A 96 16.67 -6.15 -1.28
N LEU A 97 16.61 -6.73 -2.50
CA LEU A 97 15.41 -6.71 -3.32
C LEU A 97 14.27 -7.49 -2.67
N TYR A 98 14.57 -8.66 -2.08
CA TYR A 98 13.62 -9.40 -1.27
C TYR A 98 13.05 -8.55 -0.14
N ALA A 99 13.89 -7.92 0.67
CA ALA A 99 13.47 -7.15 1.83
C ALA A 99 12.53 -6.00 1.42
N MET A 100 12.90 -5.23 0.39
CA MET A 100 12.06 -4.12 -0.10
C MET A 100 10.69 -4.62 -0.58
N LEU A 101 10.65 -5.67 -1.39
CA LEU A 101 9.39 -6.23 -1.91
C LEU A 101 8.56 -6.92 -0.83
N ALA A 102 9.19 -7.61 0.11
CA ALA A 102 8.51 -8.27 1.21
C ALA A 102 7.87 -7.24 2.15
N ILE A 103 8.59 -6.18 2.50
CA ILE A 103 8.03 -5.09 3.32
C ILE A 103 6.87 -4.45 2.59
N GLY A 104 7.04 -4.05 1.32
CA GLY A 104 5.96 -3.47 0.52
C GLY A 104 4.73 -4.39 0.46
N TYR A 105 4.92 -5.66 0.11
CA TYR A 105 3.83 -6.62 -0.02
C TYR A 105 3.12 -6.92 1.31
N TYR A 106 3.87 -7.29 2.36
CA TYR A 106 3.25 -7.72 3.62
C TYR A 106 2.64 -6.55 4.40
N THR A 107 3.24 -5.36 4.37
CA THR A 107 2.61 -4.17 4.99
C THR A 107 1.32 -3.81 4.27
N HIS A 108 1.29 -3.93 2.94
CA HIS A 108 0.08 -3.72 2.16
C HIS A 108 -1.04 -4.67 2.59
N ILE A 109 -0.80 -5.98 2.54
CA ILE A 109 -1.77 -7.00 2.97
C ILE A 109 -2.20 -6.80 4.43
N PHE A 110 -1.26 -6.41 5.30
CA PHE A 110 -1.55 -6.11 6.70
C PHE A 110 -2.51 -4.93 6.84
N LEU A 111 -2.30 -3.81 6.14
CA LEU A 111 -3.20 -2.65 6.19
C LEU A 111 -4.59 -3.00 5.66
N ASP A 112 -4.64 -3.77 4.58
CA ASP A 112 -5.88 -4.19 3.92
C ASP A 112 -6.73 -5.16 4.77
N TRP A 113 -6.08 -6.03 5.54
CA TRP A 113 -6.75 -7.03 6.37
C TRP A 113 -6.91 -6.61 7.83
N GLY A 114 -6.04 -5.70 8.29
CA GLY A 114 -5.90 -5.31 9.68
C GLY A 114 -7.16 -4.72 10.29
N LYS A 115 -8.18 -4.38 9.47
CA LYS A 115 -9.47 -3.80 9.89
C LYS A 115 -9.25 -2.89 11.09
N LEU A 116 -8.39 -1.89 10.94
CA LEU A 116 -7.90 -1.01 12.02
C LEU A 116 -9.01 -0.10 12.62
N ASN A 117 -10.27 -0.54 12.58
CA ASN A 117 -11.45 0.00 13.25
C ASN A 117 -11.43 -0.25 14.78
N PHE A 118 -10.26 -0.29 15.42
CA PHE A 118 -10.18 -0.37 16.88
C PHE A 118 -10.87 0.83 17.54
N LEU A 119 -10.84 1.97 16.86
CA LEU A 119 -11.62 3.16 17.18
C LEU A 119 -12.82 3.17 16.22
N ASN A 120 -14.05 3.15 16.73
CA ASN A 120 -15.30 3.22 15.94
C ASN A 120 -15.48 4.59 15.21
N TRP A 121 -14.40 5.20 14.73
CA TRP A 121 -14.38 6.46 14.00
C TRP A 121 -14.84 6.25 12.55
N ARG A 122 -16.16 6.25 12.36
CA ARG A 122 -16.80 6.10 11.05
C ARG A 122 -16.83 7.40 10.22
N LYS A 123 -16.22 8.48 10.70
CA LYS A 123 -16.21 9.75 9.95
C LYS A 123 -15.31 9.61 8.73
N THR A 124 -15.90 9.73 7.55
CA THR A 124 -15.19 9.76 6.28
C THR A 124 -15.32 11.15 5.67
N PHE A 125 -14.24 11.62 5.07
CA PHE A 125 -14.15 12.86 4.31
C PHE A 125 -14.09 12.49 2.84
N LYS A 126 -14.92 13.14 2.02
CA LYS A 126 -14.92 12.96 0.57
C LYS A 126 -14.66 14.30 -0.08
N PHE A 127 -13.75 14.32 -1.03
CA PHE A 127 -13.49 15.49 -1.87
C PHE A 127 -13.13 15.02 -3.28
N SER A 128 -13.23 15.93 -4.24
CA SER A 128 -12.87 15.65 -5.63
C SER A 128 -11.97 16.75 -6.17
N GLU A 129 -10.90 16.35 -6.85
CA GLU A 129 -9.91 17.25 -7.44
C GLU A 129 -9.54 16.73 -8.83
N GLU A 130 -9.59 17.59 -9.85
CA GLU A 130 -9.36 17.23 -11.27
C GLU A 130 -10.22 16.03 -11.77
N GLY A 131 -11.33 15.79 -11.07
CA GLY A 131 -12.25 14.67 -11.27
C GLY A 131 -11.79 13.32 -10.74
N PHE A 132 -10.70 13.26 -9.97
CA PHE A 132 -10.42 12.15 -9.06
C PHE A 132 -11.22 12.35 -7.78
N THR A 133 -11.88 11.29 -7.31
CA THR A 133 -12.61 11.27 -6.04
C THR A 133 -11.72 10.66 -4.98
N PHE A 134 -11.57 11.35 -3.86
CA PHE A 134 -10.81 10.89 -2.71
C PHE A 134 -11.78 10.64 -1.56
N GLN A 135 -11.55 9.55 -0.84
CA GLN A 135 -12.25 9.23 0.39
C GLN A 135 -11.20 8.86 1.43
N LEU A 136 -11.20 9.57 2.55
CA LEU A 136 -10.28 9.36 3.66
C LEU A 136 -11.08 9.22 4.95
N SER A 137 -10.81 8.18 5.73
CA SER A 137 -11.33 8.08 7.09
C SER A 137 -10.54 8.95 8.05
N ALA A 138 -11.19 9.42 9.13
CA ALA A 138 -10.49 10.15 10.20
C ALA A 138 -9.38 9.30 10.85
N PHE A 139 -9.59 7.97 10.89
CA PHE A 139 -8.58 7.03 11.37
C PHE A 139 -7.33 7.04 10.47
N GLU A 140 -7.49 6.86 9.16
CA GLU A 140 -6.37 6.87 8.22
C GLU A 140 -5.61 8.19 8.25
N LEU A 141 -6.34 9.31 8.29
CA LEU A 141 -5.69 10.62 8.42
C LEU A 141 -4.83 10.70 9.68
N THR A 142 -5.34 10.20 10.81
CA THR A 142 -4.59 10.17 12.07
C THR A 142 -3.38 9.25 11.98
N PHE A 143 -3.56 8.07 11.38
CA PHE A 143 -2.49 7.10 11.17
C PHE A 143 -1.37 7.67 10.29
N ASP A 144 -1.73 8.33 9.18
CA ASP A 144 -0.78 9.00 8.28
C ASP A 144 -0.02 10.12 9.00
N ILE A 145 -0.69 10.93 9.83
CA ILE A 145 -0.03 11.98 10.64
C ILE A 145 0.98 11.36 11.62
N VAL A 146 0.60 10.27 12.29
CA VAL A 146 1.50 9.55 13.20
C VAL A 146 2.71 9.00 12.44
N LEU A 147 2.51 8.38 11.28
CA LEU A 147 3.61 7.87 10.45
C LEU A 147 4.54 8.99 9.98
N ILE A 148 4.01 10.14 9.57
CA ILE A 148 4.83 11.30 9.18
C ILE A 148 5.66 11.79 10.37
N ALA A 149 5.06 11.91 11.56
CA ALA A 149 5.79 12.33 12.76
C ALA A 149 6.91 11.34 13.13
N LEU A 150 6.64 10.03 13.02
CA LEU A 150 7.63 8.98 13.25
C LEU A 150 8.75 9.01 12.20
N LEU A 151 8.42 9.20 10.93
CA LEU A 151 9.38 9.34 9.83
C LEU A 151 10.32 10.51 10.06
N LEU A 152 9.76 11.69 10.40
CA LEU A 152 10.54 12.88 10.72
C LEU A 152 11.48 12.61 11.90
N TYR A 153 11.02 11.91 12.92
CA TYR A 153 11.86 11.53 14.06
C TYR A 153 12.98 10.56 13.66
N THR A 154 12.72 9.57 12.82
CA THR A 154 13.71 8.56 12.42
C THR A 154 14.78 9.08 11.46
N MET A 155 14.53 10.21 10.78
CA MET A 155 15.45 10.83 9.82
C MET A 155 16.32 11.93 10.44
N LEU A 156 16.13 12.26 11.72
CA LEU A 156 16.96 13.20 12.48
C LEU A 156 18.19 12.51 13.07
#